data_AF-A0A1A3DR34-F1
#
_entry.id   AF-A0A1A3DR34-F1
#
_cell.length_a   1.000
_cell.length_b   1.000
_cell.length_c   1.000
_cell.angle_alpha   90.00
_cell.angle_beta   90.00
_cell.angle_gamma   90.00
#
_symmetry.space_group_name_H-M   'P 1'
#
loop_
_entity.id
_entity.type
_entity.pdbx_description
1 polymer ?
#
loop_
_entity_poly.entity_id
_entity_poly.type
_entity_poly.pdbx_seq_one_letter_code
_entity_poly.pdbx_strand_id
1 'polypeptide(L)' 'MSRLRSLALAGVVTVFALAPAGASGVARADPPAPGDECMVLHATTRDANDRLMWCNPTMTGPHTLVWQYGGPS' A
#
# COMPACT_ATOMS: atom_id res chain seq x y z
N MET A 1 33.15 -50.34 5.50
CA MET A 1 31.73 -49.95 5.33
C MET A 1 31.43 -48.81 6.28
N SER A 2 31.47 -47.56 5.81
CA SER A 2 31.14 -46.39 6.64
C SER A 2 29.87 -45.76 6.09
N ARG A 3 28.76 -46.00 6.79
CA ARG A 3 27.44 -45.43 6.52
C ARG A 3 27.36 -44.10 7.25
N LEU A 4 27.59 -43.00 6.55
CA LEU A 4 27.29 -41.68 7.08
C LEU A 4 26.12 -41.11 6.29
N ARG A 5 24.93 -41.46 6.79
CA ARG A 5 23.66 -40.81 6.46
C ARG A 5 23.71 -39.44 7.14
N SER A 6 23.92 -38.38 6.37
CA SER A 6 23.83 -37.02 6.88
C SER A 6 22.68 -36.30 6.21
N LEU A 7 21.53 -36.42 6.88
CA LEU A 7 20.53 -35.39 7.17
C LEU A 7 20.30 -34.32 6.09
N ALA A 8 19.13 -34.44 5.45
CA ALA A 8 18.54 -33.41 4.60
C ALA A 8 18.45 -32.07 5.34
N LEU A 9 19.16 -31.06 4.83
CA LEU A 9 18.92 -29.67 5.20
C LEU A 9 17.56 -29.26 4.64
N ALA A 10 16.55 -29.22 5.51
CA ALA A 10 15.30 -28.53 5.22
C ALA A 10 15.61 -27.02 5.13
N GLY A 11 15.73 -26.51 3.91
CA GLY A 11 15.85 -25.07 3.66
C GLY A 11 14.58 -24.38 4.14
N VAL A 12 14.70 -23.59 5.20
CA VAL A 12 13.63 -22.71 5.67
C VAL A 12 13.46 -21.61 4.61
N VAL A 13 12.42 -21.72 3.78
CA VAL A 13 12.02 -20.67 2.84
C VAL A 13 11.26 -19.61 3.65
N THR A 14 11.96 -18.57 4.09
CA THR A 14 11.32 -17.37 4.63
C THR A 14 10.71 -16.57 3.49
N VAL A 15 9.39 -16.66 3.32
CA VAL A 15 8.64 -15.74 2.45
C VAL A 15 8.57 -14.40 3.17
N PHE A 16 9.42 -13.45 2.75
CA PHE A 16 9.27 -12.05 3.17
C PHE A 16 8.05 -11.48 2.45
N ALA A 17 6.95 -11.29 3.18
CA ALA A 17 5.85 -10.48 2.71
C ALA A 17 6.37 -9.04 2.58
N LEU A 18 6.60 -8.61 1.33
CA LEU A 18 6.84 -7.20 1.00
C LEU A 18 5.53 -6.45 1.25
N ALA A 19 5.33 -6.00 2.49
CA ALA A 19 4.34 -4.96 2.76
C ALA A 19 4.73 -3.73 1.94
N PRO A 20 3.80 -3.11 1.19
CA PRO A 20 4.12 -1.93 0.40
C PRO A 20 4.72 -0.87 1.33
N ALA A 21 5.96 -0.49 1.03
CA ALA A 21 6.70 0.58 1.68
C ALA A 21 6.05 1.93 1.28
N GLY A 22 4.90 2.21 1.88
CA GLY A 22 4.15 3.46 1.74
C GLY A 22 3.84 4.05 3.11
N ALA A 23 4.79 3.98 4.04
CA ALA A 23 4.70 4.65 5.34
C ALA A 23 6.07 5.23 5.72
N SER A 24 6.70 5.94 4.77
CA SER A 24 7.80 6.84 5.09
C SER A 24 7.24 7.99 5.93
N GLY A 25 7.41 7.89 7.24
CA GLY A 25 7.33 8.97 8.23
C GLY A 25 6.44 10.15 7.88
N VAL A 26 5.14 10.01 8.07
CA VAL A 26 4.26 11.17 8.21
C VAL A 26 4.08 11.39 9.71
N ALA A 27 4.40 12.60 10.18
CA ALA A 27 3.75 13.13 11.37
C ALA A 27 2.27 12.77 11.25
N ARG A 28 1.63 12.27 12.31
CA ARG A 28 0.22 11.83 12.31
C ARG A 28 -0.66 13.03 11.94
N ALA A 29 -0.75 13.32 10.64
CA ALA A 29 -1.74 14.19 10.07
C ALA A 29 -3.07 13.46 10.17
N ASP A 30 -4.14 14.21 10.39
CA ASP A 30 -5.49 13.65 10.34
C ASP A 30 -5.66 12.85 9.05
N PRO A 31 -6.35 11.69 9.10
CA PRO A 31 -6.63 10.93 7.89
C PRO A 31 -7.30 11.84 6.86
N PRO A 32 -6.87 11.82 5.60
CA PRO A 32 -7.47 12.67 4.58
C PRO A 32 -8.95 12.34 4.41
N ALA A 33 -9.72 13.34 4.02
CA ALA A 33 -11.11 13.21 3.63
C ALA A 33 -11.23 13.00 2.10
N PRO A 34 -12.34 12.40 1.63
CA PRO A 34 -12.67 12.39 0.21
C PRO A 34 -12.73 13.81 -0.34
N GLY A 35 -12.07 14.05 -1.47
CA GLY A 35 -11.96 15.36 -2.10
C GLY A 35 -10.72 16.18 -1.68
N ASP A 36 -10.01 15.77 -0.62
CA ASP A 36 -8.74 16.40 -0.28
C ASP A 36 -7.70 16.15 -1.37
N GLU A 37 -6.85 17.14 -1.62
CA GLU A 37 -5.79 17.05 -2.62
C GLU A 37 -4.76 15.99 -2.26
N CYS A 38 -4.25 15.33 -3.30
CA CYS A 38 -3.21 14.33 -3.18
C CYS A 38 -2.19 14.53 -4.31
N MET A 39 -0.94 14.11 -4.09
CA MET A 39 0.15 14.45 -5.00
C MET A 39 0.54 13.33 -5.96
N VAL A 40 0.09 12.10 -5.71
CA VAL A 40 0.59 10.90 -6.40
C VAL A 40 -0.57 10.13 -7.01
N LEU A 41 -0.70 10.21 -8.33
CA LEU A 41 -1.72 9.47 -9.07
C LEU A 41 -1.68 7.98 -8.73
N HIS A 42 -2.86 7.41 -8.47
CA HIS A 42 -3.09 6.04 -8.04
C HIS A 42 -2.48 5.65 -6.68
N ALA A 43 -2.02 6.62 -5.88
CA ALA A 43 -1.70 6.33 -4.48
C ALA A 43 -2.96 5.84 -3.74
N THR A 44 -2.75 5.05 -2.70
CA THR A 44 -3.82 4.56 -1.84
C THR A 44 -3.61 5.07 -0.41
N THR A 45 -4.72 5.32 0.27
CA THR A 45 -4.74 5.66 1.69
C THR A 45 -6.02 5.13 2.34
N ARG A 46 -6.14 5.29 3.66
CA ARG A 46 -7.38 4.98 4.40
C ARG A 46 -7.91 6.24 5.08
N ASP A 47 -9.23 6.41 5.01
CA ASP A 47 -9.92 7.48 5.75
C ASP A 47 -9.99 7.16 7.26
N ALA A 48 -10.61 8.05 8.03
CA ALA A 48 -10.82 7.85 9.47
C ALA A 48 -11.68 6.62 9.83
N ASN A 49 -12.41 6.05 8.86
CA ASN A 49 -13.25 4.86 9.01
C ASN A 49 -12.59 3.60 8.42
N ASP A 50 -11.28 3.63 8.17
CA ASP A 50 -10.49 2.54 7.58
C ASP A 50 -10.92 2.17 6.14
N ARG A 51 -11.64 3.03 5.43
CA ARG A 51 -12.07 2.83 4.04
C ARG A 51 -10.94 3.18 3.08
N LEU A 52 -10.67 2.29 2.13
CA LEU A 52 -9.69 2.51 1.09
C LEU A 52 -10.11 3.64 0.15
N MET A 53 -9.22 4.59 -0.05
CA MET A 53 -9.34 5.66 -1.03
C MET A 53 -8.15 5.62 -2.00
N TRP A 54 -8.40 6.13 -3.21
CA TRP A 54 -7.42 6.25 -4.28
C TRP A 54 -7.24 7.71 -4.65
N CYS A 55 -5.99 8.09 -4.93
CA CYS A 55 -5.66 9.41 -5.45
C CYS A 55 -5.87 9.42 -6.95
N ASN A 56 -6.98 10.01 -7.41
CA ASN A 56 -7.38 9.99 -8.81
C ASN A 56 -7.71 11.41 -9.30
N PRO A 57 -7.62 11.67 -10.62
CA PRO A 57 -8.02 12.95 -11.19
C PRO A 57 -9.53 13.18 -10.99
N THR A 58 -9.93 14.43 -10.77
CA THR A 58 -11.35 14.79 -10.85
C THR A 58 -11.85 14.63 -12.30
N MET A 59 -13.03 14.02 -12.48
CA MET A 59 -13.65 13.92 -13.80
C MET A 59 -14.06 15.30 -14.35
N THR A 60 -14.40 16.23 -13.45
CA THR A 60 -14.84 17.59 -13.78
C THR A 60 -13.93 18.62 -13.13
N GLY A 61 -13.95 19.84 -13.66
CA GLY A 61 -13.14 20.95 -13.13
C GLY A 61 -11.67 20.86 -13.53
N PRO A 62 -10.72 21.29 -12.68
CA PRO A 62 -9.31 21.48 -13.04
C PRO A 62 -8.49 20.19 -13.21
N HIS A 63 -9.13 19.01 -13.21
CA HIS A 63 -8.48 17.70 -13.30
C HIS A 63 -7.36 17.50 -12.26
N THR A 64 -7.57 18.05 -11.06
CA THR A 64 -6.63 17.89 -9.94
C THR A 64 -6.73 16.49 -9.37
N LEU A 65 -5.65 16.04 -8.73
CA LEU A 65 -5.61 14.76 -8.03
C LEU A 65 -6.24 14.93 -6.64
N VAL A 66 -7.27 14.14 -6.37
CA VAL A 66 -7.96 14.13 -5.07
C VAL A 66 -8.21 12.71 -4.58
N TRP A 67 -8.36 12.55 -3.27
CA TRP A 67 -8.75 11.27 -2.67
C TRP A 67 -10.20 10.93 -2.99
N GLN A 68 -10.45 9.77 -3.59
CA GLN A 68 -11.77 9.34 -4.03
C GLN A 68 -12.02 7.88 -3.69
N TYR A 69 -13.30 7.52 -3.56
CA TYR A 69 -13.74 6.14 -3.46
C TYR A 69 -13.90 5.54 -4.86
N GLY A 70 -13.49 4.29 -5.03
CA GLY A 70 -13.41 3.64 -6.34
C GLY A 70 -12.01 3.81 -6.93
N GLY A 71 -11.30 2.68 -7.06
CA GLY A 71 -9.98 2.66 -7.70
C GLY A 71 -10.05 2.90 -9.19
N PRO A 72 -8.89 3.06 -9.85
CA PRO A 72 -8.82 3.19 -11.31
C PRO A 72 -9.58 2.04 -12.00
N SER A 73 -10.39 2.39 -13.00
CA SER A 73 -11.14 1.47 -13.89
C SER A 73 -10.39 1.19 -15.18
#